data_AF-A0A847S6D0-F1
#
_entry.id   AF-A0A847S6D0-F1
#
_cell.length_a   1.000
_cell.length_b   1.000
_cell.length_c   1.000
_cell.angle_alpha   90.00
_cell.angle_beta   90.00
_cell.angle_gamma   90.00
#
_symmetry.space_group_name_H-M   'P 1'
#
loop_
_entity.id
_entity.type
_entity.pdbx_description
1 polymer ?
#
loop_
_entity_poly.entity_id
_entity_poly.type
_entity_poly.pdbx_seq_one_letter_code
_entity_poly.pdbx_strand_id
1 'polypeptide(L)'
;MQLPFKYLLIAALYVSGCNNNSGNNNSAATTDTGTGTTAGTESPTQVTSNGSEFKKEASLVFLSKNKADTIRKIDIQLAQTDQQREDGLMYRKSMTDDQGMLFIFPDMEERSFWMKNTYISLDIIYLDDKLEIVSIQKYATPLSEQSLPSFKKAQYVLEVNGGFCDKYHVNYGDHVVYHK
;
A
#
# COMPACT_ATOMS: atom_id res chain seq x y z
N MET A 1 -31.35 -39.92 -12.81
CA MET A 1 -30.34 -40.81 -13.43
C MET A 1 -30.13 -40.34 -14.88
N GLN A 2 -29.13 -39.47 -15.12
CA GLN A 2 -28.57 -39.01 -16.42
C GLN A 2 -27.62 -37.84 -16.09
N LEU A 3 -26.29 -38.02 -16.06
CA LEU A 3 -25.29 -37.92 -17.16
C LEU A 3 -24.70 -36.48 -17.30
N PRO A 4 -23.49 -36.29 -17.87
CA PRO A 4 -22.29 -35.84 -17.14
C PRO A 4 -21.59 -34.63 -17.79
N PHE A 5 -20.65 -33.98 -17.10
CA PHE A 5 -19.63 -33.17 -17.79
C PHE A 5 -18.26 -33.34 -17.13
N LYS A 6 -17.46 -34.24 -17.73
CA LYS A 6 -16.01 -34.29 -17.56
C LYS A 6 -15.42 -33.18 -18.43
N TYR A 7 -14.79 -32.17 -17.83
CA TYR A 7 -13.99 -31.22 -18.59
C TYR A 7 -12.56 -31.74 -18.75
N LEU A 8 -12.18 -31.77 -20.01
CA LEU A 8 -10.96 -32.21 -20.63
C LEU A 8 -9.85 -31.16 -20.43
N LEU A 9 -8.67 -31.62 -20.00
CA LEU A 9 -7.41 -30.91 -20.02
C LEU A 9 -7.06 -30.47 -21.44
N ILE A 10 -6.72 -29.18 -21.64
CA ILE A 10 -5.86 -28.76 -22.74
C ILE A 10 -4.78 -27.83 -22.18
N ALA A 11 -3.56 -28.36 -22.14
CA ALA A 11 -2.34 -27.60 -22.03
C ALA A 11 -2.03 -26.95 -23.38
N ALA A 12 -1.62 -25.69 -23.37
CA ALA A 12 -0.97 -25.05 -24.51
C ALA A 12 0.30 -24.34 -24.03
N LEU A 13 1.43 -24.99 -24.30
CA LEU A 13 2.75 -24.39 -24.39
C LEU A 13 2.79 -23.49 -25.62
N TYR A 14 3.27 -22.26 -25.49
CA TYR A 14 3.90 -21.56 -26.60
C TYR A 14 5.22 -20.92 -26.15
N VAL A 15 6.16 -20.99 -27.09
CA VAL A 15 7.60 -20.90 -26.97
C VAL A 15 8.08 -19.55 -27.55
N SER A 16 9.12 -19.00 -26.93
CA SER A 16 10.17 -18.09 -27.41
C SER A 16 9.89 -16.94 -28.39
N GLY A 17 10.40 -15.77 -28.01
CA GLY A 17 10.83 -14.71 -28.93
C GLY A 17 11.80 -13.74 -28.26
N CYS A 18 13.11 -14.01 -28.35
CA CYS A 18 14.16 -13.01 -28.16
C CYS A 18 14.43 -12.33 -29.51
N ASN A 19 14.59 -11.00 -29.54
CA ASN A 19 15.34 -10.36 -30.62
C ASN A 19 16.14 -9.14 -30.16
N ASN A 20 17.40 -9.13 -30.57
CA ASN A 20 18.42 -8.10 -30.34
C ASN A 20 18.27 -6.98 -31.39
N ASN A 21 18.57 -5.73 -31.06
CA ASN A 21 19.50 -4.97 -31.89
C ASN A 21 20.19 -3.82 -31.13
N SER A 22 21.49 -3.74 -31.37
CA SER A 22 22.43 -2.71 -30.95
C SER A 22 22.12 -1.35 -31.54
N GLY A 23 22.37 -0.31 -30.76
CA GLY A 23 22.52 1.07 -31.21
C GLY A 23 23.48 1.81 -30.27
N ASN A 24 24.77 1.64 -30.54
CA ASN A 24 25.87 2.40 -29.95
C ASN A 24 25.88 3.82 -30.53
N ASN A 25 26.19 4.85 -29.72
CA ASN A 25 26.94 6.04 -30.15
C ASN A 25 27.49 6.78 -28.92
N ASN A 26 28.82 6.74 -28.80
CA ASN A 26 29.65 7.55 -27.90
C ASN A 26 29.91 8.96 -28.48
N SER A 27 30.04 9.97 -27.62
CA SER A 27 31.08 11.04 -27.60
C SER A 27 30.60 12.16 -26.65
N ALA A 28 31.18 12.40 -25.47
CA ALA A 28 32.42 13.19 -25.21
C ALA A 28 32.37 14.60 -25.86
N ALA A 29 32.62 15.75 -25.21
CA ALA A 29 33.22 16.07 -23.91
C ALA A 29 33.04 17.58 -23.54
N THR A 30 33.30 17.92 -22.26
CA THR A 30 34.00 19.12 -21.71
C THR A 30 33.28 20.49 -21.68
N THR A 31 32.84 21.02 -20.52
CA THR A 31 33.50 21.83 -19.43
C THR A 31 33.54 23.33 -19.71
N ASP A 32 32.88 24.16 -18.87
CA ASP A 32 33.52 25.30 -18.18
C ASP A 32 32.67 25.80 -16.97
N THR A 33 33.38 26.47 -16.07
CA THR A 33 33.21 26.75 -14.65
C THR A 33 32.70 28.17 -14.43
N GLY A 34 31.93 28.41 -13.35
CA GLY A 34 31.57 29.76 -12.91
C GLY A 34 30.92 29.80 -11.53
N THR A 35 31.76 30.01 -10.51
CA THR A 35 31.51 30.01 -9.06
C THR A 35 30.82 31.29 -8.55
N GLY A 36 29.99 31.20 -7.50
CA GLY A 36 29.43 32.39 -6.81
C GLY A 36 28.42 32.12 -5.68
N THR A 37 28.94 31.73 -4.51
CA THR A 37 28.35 31.50 -3.17
C THR A 37 27.37 32.57 -2.63
N THR A 38 26.32 32.17 -1.88
CA THR A 38 26.12 32.48 -0.42
C THR A 38 25.03 31.61 0.22
N ALA A 39 25.36 31.19 1.45
CA ALA A 39 24.74 30.26 2.37
C ALA A 39 23.28 30.55 2.81
N GLY A 40 22.53 29.45 2.92
CA GLY A 40 21.49 29.23 3.92
C GLY A 40 21.67 27.80 4.42
N THR A 41 22.17 27.66 5.65
CA THR A 41 22.49 26.37 6.29
C THR A 41 21.22 25.71 6.81
N GLU A 42 20.68 24.75 6.08
CA GLU A 42 19.92 23.64 6.66
C GLU A 42 20.54 22.34 6.15
N SER A 43 21.20 21.62 7.05
CA SER A 43 21.81 20.33 6.78
C SER A 43 20.78 19.35 6.22
N PRO A 44 21.04 18.70 5.08
CA PRO A 44 20.20 17.61 4.62
C PRO A 44 20.45 16.43 5.58
N THR A 45 19.48 16.15 6.43
CA THR A 45 19.45 14.90 7.18
C THR A 45 19.57 13.76 6.18
N GLN A 46 20.63 12.98 6.34
CA GLN A 46 20.94 11.80 5.56
C GLN A 46 19.73 10.88 5.50
N VAL A 47 19.11 10.80 4.31
CA VAL A 47 18.05 9.84 4.01
C VAL A 47 18.72 8.48 3.88
N THR A 48 18.72 7.70 4.96
CA THR A 48 19.02 6.28 4.88
C THR A 48 17.91 5.62 4.06
N SER A 49 18.30 4.93 3.00
CA SER A 49 17.50 4.51 1.84
C SER A 49 16.51 3.36 2.08
N ASN A 50 15.98 3.21 3.31
CA ASN A 50 15.10 2.10 3.72
C ASN A 50 13.67 2.52 4.10
N GLY A 51 13.28 3.77 3.82
CA GLY A 51 12.02 4.34 4.30
C GLY A 51 12.06 4.70 5.78
N SER A 52 11.03 5.40 6.28
CA SER A 52 10.93 5.70 7.71
C SER A 52 10.76 4.40 8.51
N GLU A 53 11.36 4.34 9.70
CA GLU A 53 11.11 3.22 10.63
C GLU A 53 9.66 3.23 11.13
N PHE A 54 9.14 2.06 11.50
CA PHE A 54 7.83 1.97 12.12
C PHE A 54 7.87 2.59 13.52
N LYS A 55 6.95 3.52 13.78
CA LYS A 55 6.74 4.13 15.10
C LYS A 55 5.29 3.94 15.51
N LYS A 56 5.04 3.17 16.57
CA LYS A 56 3.68 3.00 17.10
C LYS A 56 3.11 4.35 17.57
N GLU A 57 1.90 4.66 17.12
CA GLU A 57 1.14 5.85 17.54
C GLU A 57 -0.25 5.52 18.09
N ALA A 58 -0.79 4.34 17.76
CA ALA A 58 -2.03 3.82 18.33
C ALA A 58 -2.05 2.28 18.26
N SER A 59 -3.00 1.67 18.98
CA SER A 59 -3.40 0.27 18.78
C SER A 59 -4.74 0.21 18.05
N LEU A 60 -4.89 -0.70 17.09
CA LEU A 60 -6.14 -0.95 16.37
C LEU A 60 -6.60 -2.39 16.56
N VAL A 61 -7.91 -2.58 16.71
CA VAL A 61 -8.56 -3.88 16.86
C VAL A 61 -9.58 -4.07 15.75
N PHE A 62 -9.47 -5.18 15.03
CA PHE A 62 -10.47 -5.68 14.11
C PHE A 62 -11.53 -6.47 14.87
N LEU A 63 -12.79 -6.19 14.58
CA LEU A 63 -13.96 -6.81 15.17
C LEU A 63 -14.83 -7.41 14.07
N SER A 64 -15.50 -8.51 14.36
CA SER A 64 -16.49 -9.08 13.44
C SER A 64 -17.63 -8.10 13.14
N LYS A 65 -18.36 -8.34 12.07
CA LYS A 65 -19.49 -7.51 11.63
C LYS A 65 -20.54 -7.17 12.72
N ASN A 66 -20.80 -8.09 13.66
CA ASN A 66 -21.72 -7.84 14.78
C ASN A 66 -21.02 -7.22 16.01
N LYS A 67 -19.71 -6.95 15.90
CA LYS A 67 -18.82 -6.41 16.94
C LYS A 67 -18.68 -7.30 18.19
N ALA A 68 -19.11 -8.56 18.11
CA ALA A 68 -19.09 -9.48 19.24
C ALA A 68 -17.71 -10.15 19.42
N ASP A 69 -17.01 -10.40 18.32
CA ASP A 69 -15.75 -11.14 18.32
C ASP A 69 -14.58 -10.24 17.93
N THR A 70 -13.46 -10.39 18.64
CA THR A 70 -12.19 -9.80 18.23
C THR A 70 -11.50 -10.71 17.22
N ILE A 71 -11.20 -10.17 16.04
CA ILE A 71 -10.49 -10.88 14.98
C ILE A 71 -8.98 -10.78 15.20
N ARG A 72 -8.47 -9.55 15.34
CA ARG A 72 -7.03 -9.28 15.44
C ARG A 72 -6.77 -7.92 16.08
N LYS A 73 -5.63 -7.81 16.77
CA LYS A 73 -5.07 -6.53 17.21
C LYS A 73 -3.75 -6.28 16.47
N ILE A 74 -3.53 -5.02 16.07
CA ILE A 74 -2.29 -4.54 15.46
C ILE A 74 -1.90 -3.18 16.07
N ASP A 75 -0.65 -2.81 15.90
CA ASP A 75 -0.12 -1.49 16.18
C ASP A 75 -0.14 -0.65 14.89
N ILE A 76 -0.44 0.64 14.98
CA ILE A 76 -0.57 1.49 13.79
C ILE A 76 0.20 2.81 13.91
N GLN A 77 0.69 3.26 12.75
CA GLN A 77 1.04 4.66 12.47
C GLN A 77 -0.20 5.43 11.98
N LEU A 78 -0.22 6.75 12.20
CA LEU A 78 -1.32 7.61 11.78
C LEU A 78 -0.86 8.62 10.72
N ALA A 79 -1.50 8.61 9.56
CA ALA A 79 -1.32 9.62 8.53
C ALA A 79 -2.47 10.63 8.57
N GLN A 80 -2.22 11.78 9.21
CA GLN A 80 -3.23 12.83 9.48
C GLN A 80 -3.06 14.07 8.60
N THR A 81 -1.84 14.36 8.14
CA THR A 81 -1.54 15.49 7.23
C THR A 81 -1.49 15.03 5.77
N ASP A 82 -1.61 15.96 4.82
CA ASP A 82 -1.47 15.64 3.39
C ASP A 82 -0.11 14.98 3.11
N GLN A 83 0.98 15.55 3.64
CA GLN A 83 2.33 14.98 3.49
C GLN A 83 2.41 13.54 4.01
N GLN A 84 1.88 13.27 5.21
CA GLN A 84 1.91 11.91 5.76
C GLN A 84 1.10 10.93 4.91
N ARG A 85 -0.01 11.38 4.31
CA ARG A 85 -0.84 10.55 3.43
C ARG A 85 -0.16 10.31 2.07
N GLU A 86 0.56 11.30 1.55
CA GLU A 86 1.34 11.17 0.32
C GLU A 86 2.53 10.23 0.49
N ASP A 87 3.25 10.33 1.62
CA ASP A 87 4.40 9.49 1.93
C ASP A 87 3.99 8.03 2.17
N GLY A 88 2.89 7.81 2.91
CA GLY A 88 2.37 6.48 3.23
C GLY A 88 3.46 5.49 3.70
N LEU A 89 3.46 4.31 3.09
CA LEU A 89 4.46 3.25 3.32
C LEU A 89 5.60 3.23 2.27
N MET A 90 5.83 4.34 1.55
CA MET A 90 6.89 4.41 0.55
C MET A 90 8.27 4.08 1.13
N TYR A 91 9.10 3.46 0.31
CA TYR A 91 10.49 3.07 0.59
C TYR A 91 10.73 2.03 1.69
N ARG A 92 9.71 1.70 2.49
CA ARG A 92 9.78 0.64 3.50
C ARG A 92 9.96 -0.74 2.85
N LYS A 93 10.96 -1.49 3.33
CA LYS A 93 11.33 -2.81 2.78
C LYS A 93 10.62 -3.99 3.42
N SER A 94 10.14 -3.81 4.65
CA SER A 94 9.40 -4.83 5.40
C SER A 94 8.52 -4.18 6.47
N MET A 95 7.48 -4.89 6.87
CA MET A 95 6.58 -4.54 7.97
C MET A 95 6.11 -5.85 8.60
N THR A 96 5.98 -5.92 9.92
CA THR A 96 5.49 -7.13 10.59
C THR A 96 3.96 -7.24 10.46
N ASP A 97 3.42 -8.45 10.56
CA ASP A 97 1.97 -8.70 10.39
C ASP A 97 1.09 -8.10 11.51
N ASP A 98 1.70 -7.57 12.57
CA ASP A 98 1.03 -6.86 13.65
C ASP A 98 1.18 -5.33 13.52
N GLN A 99 1.59 -4.84 12.35
CA GLN A 99 1.74 -3.41 12.06
C GLN A 99 0.85 -2.98 10.89
N GLY A 100 0.49 -1.69 10.90
CA GLY A 100 -0.20 -1.05 9.77
C GLY A 100 -0.11 0.48 9.82
N MET A 101 -0.75 1.13 8.85
CA MET A 101 -0.88 2.58 8.80
C MET A 101 -2.34 2.97 8.56
N LEU A 102 -2.88 3.82 9.43
CA LEU A 102 -4.23 4.36 9.31
C LEU A 102 -4.16 5.80 8.78
N PHE A 103 -4.70 6.00 7.59
CA PHE A 103 -4.88 7.28 6.94
C PHE A 103 -6.22 7.86 7.37
N ILE A 104 -6.19 9.09 7.90
CA ILE A 104 -7.37 9.79 8.43
C ILE A 104 -7.64 10.99 7.54
N PHE A 105 -8.83 11.03 6.93
CA PHE A 105 -9.26 12.15 6.09
C PHE A 105 -10.30 13.02 6.81
N PRO A 106 -10.39 14.32 6.49
CA PRO A 106 -11.35 15.23 7.11
C PRO A 106 -12.79 15.02 6.62
N ASP A 107 -13.00 14.31 5.51
CA ASP A 107 -14.26 14.18 4.78
C ASP A 107 -14.56 12.75 4.28
N MET A 108 -15.81 12.49 3.90
CA MET A 108 -16.32 11.20 3.41
C MET A 108 -16.48 11.22 1.88
N GLU A 109 -15.42 10.86 1.16
CA GLU A 109 -15.40 10.84 -0.30
C GLU A 109 -14.83 9.53 -0.86
N GLU A 110 -15.07 9.27 -2.14
CA GLU A 110 -14.37 8.16 -2.81
C GLU A 110 -12.87 8.44 -2.82
N ARG A 111 -12.10 7.49 -2.28
CA ARG A 111 -10.63 7.54 -2.23
C ARG A 111 -10.04 6.62 -3.27
N SER A 112 -8.83 6.94 -3.72
CA SER A 112 -7.98 6.02 -4.49
C SER A 112 -6.56 6.11 -3.98
N PHE A 113 -5.90 4.95 -3.93
CA PHE A 113 -4.49 4.82 -3.59
C PHE A 113 -3.72 4.25 -4.79
N TRP A 114 -2.41 4.16 -4.64
CA TRP A 114 -1.46 3.54 -5.55
C TRP A 114 -0.29 2.97 -4.76
N MET A 115 0.62 2.26 -5.43
CA MET A 115 1.78 1.62 -4.81
C MET A 115 3.10 2.25 -5.25
N LYS A 116 3.06 3.50 -5.74
CA LYS A 116 4.27 4.24 -6.17
C LYS A 116 5.30 4.23 -5.04
N ASN A 117 6.52 3.77 -5.35
CA ASN A 117 7.63 3.65 -4.38
C ASN A 117 7.37 2.75 -3.16
N THR A 118 6.30 1.97 -3.12
CA THR A 118 5.99 1.02 -2.04
C THR A 118 6.51 -0.37 -2.42
N TYR A 119 7.43 -0.94 -1.62
CA TYR A 119 8.12 -2.21 -1.92
C TYR A 119 7.46 -3.45 -1.32
N ILE A 120 6.63 -3.27 -0.29
CA ILE A 120 5.83 -4.33 0.32
C ILE A 120 4.47 -4.41 -0.38
N SER A 121 3.97 -5.62 -0.63
CA SER A 121 2.57 -5.77 -1.07
C SER A 121 1.66 -5.44 0.11
N LEU A 122 0.51 -4.82 -0.17
CA LEU A 122 -0.42 -4.35 0.85
C LEU A 122 -1.85 -4.83 0.55
N ASP A 123 -2.62 -5.05 1.61
CA ASP A 123 -4.08 -4.96 1.51
C ASP A 123 -4.47 -3.53 1.91
N ILE A 124 -5.27 -2.87 1.06
CA ILE A 124 -5.78 -1.52 1.29
C ILE A 124 -7.25 -1.63 1.69
N ILE A 125 -7.55 -1.32 2.94
CA ILE A 125 -8.87 -1.49 3.55
C ILE A 125 -9.51 -0.11 3.68
N TYR A 126 -10.63 0.10 2.98
CA TYR A 126 -11.38 1.36 3.04
C TYR A 126 -12.46 1.28 4.11
N LEU A 127 -12.59 2.36 4.87
CA LEU A 127 -13.42 2.44 6.06
C LEU A 127 -14.31 3.69 6.02
N ASP A 128 -15.58 3.54 6.40
CA ASP A 128 -16.50 4.68 6.54
C ASP A 128 -16.27 5.49 7.83
N ASP A 129 -17.11 6.50 8.06
CA ASP A 129 -17.11 7.39 9.24
C ASP A 129 -17.44 6.66 10.56
N LYS A 130 -17.91 5.41 10.49
CA LYS A 130 -18.21 4.52 11.62
C LYS A 130 -17.17 3.40 11.77
N LEU A 131 -16.06 3.48 11.05
CA LEU A 131 -14.99 2.48 11.03
C LEU A 131 -15.49 1.09 10.60
N GLU A 132 -16.50 1.02 9.72
CA GLU A 132 -16.91 -0.20 9.01
C GLU A 132 -16.11 -0.37 7.73
N ILE A 133 -15.66 -1.59 7.44
CA ILE A 133 -14.97 -1.92 6.19
C ILE A 133 -15.97 -1.89 5.03
N VAL A 134 -15.81 -0.90 4.15
CA VAL A 134 -16.69 -0.70 2.99
C VAL A 134 -16.16 -1.37 1.73
N SER A 135 -14.84 -1.54 1.60
CA SER A 135 -14.20 -2.29 0.52
C SER A 135 -12.75 -2.63 0.85
N ILE A 136 -12.18 -3.57 0.11
CA ILE A 136 -10.80 -4.02 0.29
C ILE A 136 -10.17 -4.22 -1.10
N GLN A 137 -8.99 -3.63 -1.32
CA GLN A 137 -8.11 -3.93 -2.45
C GLN A 137 -6.99 -4.84 -1.92
N LYS A 138 -7.09 -6.15 -2.17
CA LYS A 138 -6.13 -7.14 -1.66
C LYS A 138 -4.92 -7.25 -2.58
N TYR A 139 -3.77 -7.61 -2.01
CA TYR A 139 -2.53 -7.90 -2.76
C TYR A 139 -2.15 -6.79 -3.75
N ALA A 140 -2.23 -5.54 -3.33
CA ALA A 140 -1.80 -4.40 -4.12
C ALA A 140 -0.35 -4.62 -4.60
N THR A 141 -0.13 -4.40 -5.89
CA THR A 141 1.13 -4.75 -6.56
C THR A 141 2.20 -3.70 -6.25
N PRO A 142 3.34 -4.09 -5.64
CA PRO A 142 4.43 -3.15 -5.34
C PRO A 142 4.86 -2.33 -6.57
N LEU A 143 5.20 -1.07 -6.34
CA LEU A 143 5.67 -0.11 -7.36
C LEU A 143 4.67 0.24 -8.47
N SER A 144 3.45 -0.31 -8.45
CA SER A 144 2.41 0.01 -9.43
C SER A 144 1.80 1.39 -9.19
N GLU A 145 1.65 2.19 -10.24
CA GLU A 145 0.91 3.45 -10.22
C GLU A 145 -0.57 3.29 -10.63
N GLN A 146 -1.02 2.04 -10.83
CA GLN A 146 -2.43 1.78 -11.11
C GLN A 146 -3.31 2.26 -9.94
N SER A 147 -4.37 3.00 -10.27
CA SER A 147 -5.37 3.45 -9.31
C SER A 147 -6.07 2.25 -8.67
N LEU A 148 -6.11 2.28 -7.34
CA LEU A 148 -6.82 1.34 -6.48
C LEU A 148 -7.96 2.12 -5.80
N PRO A 149 -9.16 2.17 -6.39
CA PRO A 149 -10.27 2.95 -5.86
C PRO A 149 -11.01 2.21 -4.74
N SER A 150 -11.63 2.99 -3.86
CA SER A 150 -12.51 2.54 -2.78
C SER A 150 -13.87 2.02 -3.25
N PHE A 151 -14.35 2.43 -4.43
CA PHE A 151 -15.69 2.15 -4.97
C PHE A 151 -16.88 2.60 -4.09
N LYS A 152 -16.60 3.24 -2.95
CA LYS A 152 -17.54 3.74 -1.95
C LYS A 152 -16.88 4.90 -1.20
N LYS A 153 -17.69 5.79 -0.64
CA LYS A 153 -17.18 6.86 0.23
C LYS A 153 -16.44 6.26 1.44
N ALA A 154 -15.26 6.80 1.73
CA ALA A 154 -14.41 6.39 2.84
C ALA A 154 -13.75 7.60 3.50
N GLN A 155 -13.75 7.61 4.84
CA GLN A 155 -13.07 8.62 5.66
C GLN A 155 -11.74 8.12 6.18
N TYR A 156 -11.58 6.79 6.28
CA TYR A 156 -10.35 6.18 6.72
C TYR A 156 -9.88 5.14 5.70
N VAL A 157 -8.57 4.96 5.63
CA VAL A 157 -7.94 3.89 4.86
C VAL A 157 -6.89 3.24 5.74
N LEU A 158 -6.89 1.92 5.82
CA LEU A 158 -5.92 1.15 6.59
C LEU A 158 -5.08 0.31 5.63
N GLU A 159 -3.78 0.51 5.66
CA GLU A 159 -2.80 -0.33 4.97
C GLU A 159 -2.20 -1.34 5.94
N VAL A 160 -2.21 -2.61 5.54
CA VAL A 160 -1.60 -3.76 6.22
C VAL A 160 -0.87 -4.61 5.19
N ASN A 161 -0.03 -5.56 5.62
CA ASN A 161 0.66 -6.48 4.70
C ASN A 161 -0.31 -7.18 3.73
N GLY A 162 0.11 -7.37 2.48
CA GLY A 162 -0.67 -8.07 1.47
C GLY A 162 -1.04 -9.48 1.90
N GLY A 163 -2.32 -9.84 1.75
CA GLY A 163 -2.87 -11.11 2.19
C GLY A 163 -3.24 -11.18 3.68
N PHE A 164 -3.08 -10.10 4.44
CA PHE A 164 -3.54 -10.01 5.82
C PHE A 164 -5.03 -10.35 5.93
N CYS A 165 -5.86 -9.83 5.03
CA CYS A 165 -7.31 -10.02 5.09
C CYS A 165 -7.69 -11.49 4.89
N ASP A 166 -7.00 -12.20 4.00
CA ASP A 166 -7.24 -13.62 3.76
C ASP A 166 -6.75 -14.47 4.94
N LYS A 167 -5.56 -14.15 5.47
CA LYS A 167 -4.94 -14.85 6.59
C LYS A 167 -5.77 -14.78 7.87
N TYR A 168 -6.36 -13.62 8.15
CA TYR A 168 -7.10 -13.38 9.40
C TYR A 168 -8.62 -13.32 9.20
N HIS A 169 -9.11 -13.62 8.01
CA HIS A 169 -10.54 -13.60 7.67
C HIS A 169 -11.21 -12.25 7.96
N VAL A 170 -10.54 -11.14 7.61
CA VAL A 170 -11.11 -9.79 7.66
C VAL A 170 -11.88 -9.54 6.36
N ASN A 171 -13.14 -9.13 6.49
CA ASN A 171 -14.08 -9.05 5.39
C ASN A 171 -14.86 -7.74 5.35
N TYR A 172 -15.58 -7.52 4.25
CA TYR A 172 -16.56 -6.44 4.14
C TYR A 172 -17.57 -6.46 5.29
N GLY A 173 -17.81 -5.30 5.87
CA GLY A 173 -18.73 -5.10 6.99
C GLY A 173 -18.15 -5.43 8.36
N ASP A 174 -16.94 -5.97 8.46
CA ASP A 174 -16.23 -5.99 9.74
C ASP A 174 -15.89 -4.57 10.17
N HIS A 175 -15.57 -4.41 11.45
CA HIS A 175 -15.30 -3.09 12.03
C HIS A 175 -13.88 -2.99 12.55
N VAL A 176 -13.39 -1.76 12.68
CA VAL A 176 -12.19 -1.46 13.45
C VAL A 176 -12.50 -0.49 14.58
N VAL A 177 -11.72 -0.56 15.64
CA VAL A 177 -11.63 0.48 16.68
C VAL A 177 -10.16 0.74 16.96
N TYR A 178 -9.79 1.98 17.27
CA TYR A 178 -8.41 2.30 17.62
C TYR A 178 -8.31 3.27 18.79
N HIS A 179 -7.20 3.13 19.53
CA HIS A 179 -6.89 3.93 20.72
C HIS A 179 -5.45 4.41 20.63
N LYS A 180 -5.24 5.72 20.77
CA LYS A 180 -3.90 6.31 20.96
C LYS A 180 -3.36 5.94 22.34
#